data_AF-A0A3T0SW86-F1
#
_entry.id   AF-A0A3T0SW86-F1
#
_cell.length_a   1.000
_cell.length_b   1.000
_cell.length_c   1.000
_cell.angle_alpha   90.00
_cell.angle_beta   90.00
_cell.angle_gamma   90.00
#
_symmetry.space_group_name_H-M   'P 1'
#
loop_
_entity.id
_entity.type
_entity.pdbx_description
1 polymer ?
#
loop_
_entity_poly.entity_id
_entity_poly.type
_entity_poly.pdbx_seq_one_letter_code
_entity_poly.pdbx_strand_id
1 'polypeptide(L)'
;MIGGVAVAAGIAAVGVNAALGAGRASAPTASASPSATPGASAGTSASASAAPVETPTETPTPTATPGIDLSAHSNDDPASIWVVVNKLRTLNPVDYVPADLVYPDVRYVNRQPMRQATADALVPMFAAASSEAGLTLAVQSAYRSYDTQVSVYAGWVSSRGQAGADATSARPGHSEHQTGWAVDVVGSSGTCALEICWGDTPEGQWVGANAHRFGFLVRYKPDTTPITGYESEPYHLRYIGVELAQHLHDAGIPTLERLFGLPDAPDYAPGTVS
;
A
#
# COMPACT_ATOMS: atom_id res chain seq x y z
N MET A 1 -36.65 -26.89 10.54
CA MET A 1 -35.69 -26.08 11.31
C MET A 1 -34.32 -26.29 10.70
N ILE A 2 -33.51 -25.24 10.56
CA ILE A 2 -32.23 -25.28 9.84
C ILE A 2 -31.11 -25.43 10.88
N GLY A 3 -30.28 -26.46 10.73
CA GLY A 3 -29.06 -26.61 11.53
C GLY A 3 -27.91 -25.83 10.87
N GLY A 4 -27.30 -24.90 11.61
CA GLY A 4 -26.17 -24.13 11.13
C GLY A 4 -24.89 -24.98 11.06
N VAL A 5 -24.14 -24.86 9.95
CA VAL A 5 -22.79 -25.41 9.82
C VAL A 5 -21.79 -24.30 10.08
N ALA A 6 -21.05 -24.40 11.18
CA ALA A 6 -19.95 -23.47 11.46
C ALA A 6 -18.72 -23.86 10.63
N VAL A 7 -18.23 -22.94 9.80
CA VAL A 7 -16.98 -23.11 9.04
C VAL A 7 -15.84 -22.48 9.84
N ALA A 8 -14.98 -23.32 10.43
CA ALA A 8 -13.79 -22.85 11.14
C ALA A 8 -12.67 -22.52 10.15
N ALA A 9 -12.29 -21.25 10.05
CA ALA A 9 -11.11 -20.82 9.30
C ALA A 9 -9.84 -21.11 10.10
N GLY A 10 -9.09 -22.14 9.72
CA GLY A 10 -7.82 -22.50 10.35
C GLY A 10 -6.67 -21.63 9.87
N ILE A 11 -6.12 -20.79 10.74
CA ILE A 11 -4.89 -20.03 10.47
C ILE A 11 -3.68 -20.96 10.70
N ALA A 12 -2.91 -21.22 9.64
CA ALA A 12 -1.69 -22.02 9.70
C ALA A 12 -0.48 -21.15 10.06
N ALA A 13 -0.12 -21.09 11.34
CA ALA A 13 1.07 -20.38 11.79
C ALA A 13 2.35 -21.19 11.49
N VAL A 14 3.19 -20.69 10.57
CA VAL A 14 4.50 -21.29 10.25
C VAL A 14 5.56 -20.73 11.19
N GLY A 15 5.91 -21.47 12.24
CA GLY A 15 6.98 -21.10 13.17
C GLY A 15 8.38 -21.38 12.61
N VAL A 16 9.22 -20.34 12.48
CA VAL A 16 10.62 -20.47 12.07
C VAL A 16 11.52 -20.58 13.30
N ASN A 17 12.17 -21.73 13.48
CA ASN A 17 13.18 -21.92 14.54
C ASN A 17 14.54 -21.36 14.11
N ALA A 18 14.99 -20.27 14.74
CA ALA A 18 16.36 -19.77 14.61
C ALA A 18 17.29 -20.48 15.60
N ALA A 19 18.32 -21.18 15.10
CA ALA A 19 19.30 -21.85 15.94
C ALA A 19 20.44 -20.91 16.36
N LEU A 20 20.81 -20.91 17.64
CA LEU A 20 21.94 -20.12 18.16
C LEU A 20 23.29 -20.74 17.77
N GLY A 21 24.16 -19.96 17.13
CA GLY A 21 25.56 -20.29 16.87
C GLY A 21 26.49 -19.21 17.40
N ALA A 22 27.26 -19.52 18.46
CA ALA A 22 28.18 -18.58 19.08
C ALA A 22 29.60 -18.69 18.48
N GLY A 23 30.16 -17.57 18.01
CA GLY A 23 31.54 -17.46 17.52
C GLY A 23 32.22 -16.19 18.04
N ARG A 24 33.47 -16.30 18.54
CA ARG A 24 34.18 -15.19 19.18
C ARG A 24 35.08 -14.42 18.21
N ALA A 25 34.89 -13.10 18.22
CA ALA A 25 35.87 -12.00 18.10
C ALA A 25 37.29 -12.26 17.55
N SER A 26 37.71 -11.36 16.66
CA SER A 26 39.01 -10.67 16.75
C SER A 26 38.94 -9.31 16.03
N ALA A 27 39.61 -8.30 16.59
CA ALA A 27 39.84 -7.00 15.96
C ALA A 27 41.34 -6.81 15.67
N PRO A 28 41.73 -5.81 14.87
CA PRO A 28 42.42 -4.69 15.52
C PRO A 28 42.14 -3.28 14.94
N THR A 29 42.52 -2.29 15.76
CA THR A 29 42.93 -0.91 15.43
C THR A 29 43.83 -0.77 14.19
N ALA A 30 43.98 0.37 13.48
CA ALA A 30 43.33 1.71 13.41
C ALA A 30 43.93 2.43 12.15
N SER A 31 44.00 3.76 11.90
CA SER A 31 43.69 5.00 12.63
C SER A 31 43.66 6.23 11.69
N ALA A 32 43.17 7.38 12.20
CA ALA A 32 43.41 8.79 11.81
C ALA A 32 43.36 9.29 10.33
N SER A 33 42.77 10.48 10.16
CA SER A 33 42.80 11.37 8.98
C SER A 33 43.81 12.54 9.23
N PRO A 34 44.07 13.56 8.36
CA PRO A 34 43.49 13.86 7.03
C PRO A 34 44.47 14.40 5.93
N SER A 35 43.91 14.72 4.75
CA SER A 35 44.27 15.79 3.77
C SER A 35 45.72 16.02 3.28
N ALA A 36 45.93 15.93 1.95
CA ALA A 36 46.54 16.99 1.12
C ALA A 36 46.52 16.72 -0.40
N THR A 37 46.05 17.70 -1.19
CA THR A 37 46.46 17.98 -2.60
C THR A 37 47.55 19.10 -2.58
N PRO A 38 48.25 19.47 -3.68
CA PRO A 38 47.95 19.27 -5.11
C PRO A 38 49.14 18.84 -6.01
N GLY A 39 48.91 18.74 -7.33
CA GLY A 39 49.93 18.60 -8.37
C GLY A 39 49.33 18.26 -9.74
N ALA A 40 49.87 18.78 -10.84
CA ALA A 40 49.29 18.62 -12.18
C ALA A 40 50.34 18.37 -13.28
N SER A 41 49.94 17.64 -14.34
CA SER A 41 49.92 18.11 -15.74
C SER A 41 50.23 17.03 -16.81
N ALA A 42 49.73 17.31 -18.02
CA ALA A 42 50.18 16.87 -19.35
C ALA A 42 49.85 15.46 -19.90
N GLY A 43 49.33 15.48 -21.14
CA GLY A 43 49.24 14.34 -22.08
C GLY A 43 47.82 13.74 -22.23
N THR A 44 47.31 13.45 -23.43
CA THR A 44 47.73 13.79 -24.81
C THR A 44 46.48 13.76 -25.71
N SER A 45 46.41 14.58 -26.76
CA SER A 45 45.27 14.61 -27.69
C SER A 45 45.09 13.28 -28.45
N ALA A 46 43.84 12.83 -28.56
CA ALA A 46 43.39 11.87 -29.56
C ALA A 46 42.15 12.45 -30.26
N SER A 47 42.14 12.40 -31.60
CA SER A 47 41.02 12.90 -32.41
C SER A 47 39.93 11.84 -32.55
N ALA A 48 38.67 12.23 -32.37
CA ALA A 48 37.50 11.37 -32.57
C ALA A 48 36.54 12.02 -33.58
N SER A 49 35.97 11.21 -34.47
CA SER A 49 35.11 11.68 -35.56
C SER A 49 33.75 12.17 -35.05
N ALA A 50 33.21 13.22 -35.65
CA ALA A 50 31.87 13.72 -35.33
C ALA A 50 30.80 12.73 -35.81
N ALA A 51 30.04 12.16 -34.88
CA ALA A 51 28.75 11.52 -35.16
C ALA A 51 27.63 12.59 -35.23
N PRO A 52 26.48 12.31 -35.87
CA PRO A 52 25.34 13.22 -35.84
C PRO A 52 24.85 13.46 -34.41
N VAL A 53 24.51 14.71 -34.09
CA VAL A 53 23.80 15.04 -32.86
C VAL A 53 22.34 14.66 -33.06
N GLU A 54 21.85 13.65 -32.34
CA GLU A 54 20.41 13.42 -32.23
C GLU A 54 19.77 14.59 -31.47
N THR A 55 18.80 15.25 -32.10
CA THR A 55 18.01 16.29 -31.45
C THR A 55 17.24 15.65 -30.28
N PRO A 56 17.33 16.17 -29.05
CA PRO A 56 16.52 15.64 -27.95
C PRO A 56 15.04 15.86 -28.28
N THR A 57 14.28 14.78 -28.36
CA THR A 57 12.82 14.84 -28.40
C THR A 57 12.34 15.57 -27.16
N GLU A 58 11.53 16.62 -27.35
CA GLU A 58 10.96 17.38 -26.23
C GLU A 58 10.08 16.45 -25.38
N THR A 59 10.49 16.23 -24.13
CA THR A 59 9.61 15.64 -23.11
C THR A 59 8.36 16.52 -23.02
N PRO A 60 7.14 15.97 -23.18
CA PRO A 60 5.94 16.78 -23.17
C PRO A 60 5.82 17.51 -21.83
N THR A 61 5.75 18.84 -21.88
CA THR A 61 5.54 19.70 -20.71
C THR A 61 4.33 19.20 -19.93
N PRO A 62 4.44 18.93 -18.61
CA PRO A 62 3.29 18.50 -17.82
C PRO A 62 2.23 19.60 -17.88
N THR A 63 1.05 19.26 -18.40
CA THR A 63 -0.11 20.14 -18.33
C THR A 63 -0.46 20.32 -16.86
N ALA A 64 -0.44 21.57 -16.38
CA ALA A 64 -0.85 21.88 -15.02
C ALA A 64 -2.35 21.57 -14.88
N THR A 65 -2.67 20.43 -14.26
CA THR A 65 -4.04 20.00 -13.98
C THR A 65 -4.76 21.11 -13.20
N PRO A 66 -5.91 21.62 -13.67
CA PRO A 66 -6.75 22.53 -12.88
C PRO A 66 -7.04 21.90 -11.52
N GLY A 67 -6.89 22.67 -10.45
CA GLY A 67 -6.94 22.13 -9.08
C GLY A 67 -8.26 21.39 -8.81
N ILE A 68 -8.16 20.15 -8.35
CA ILE A 68 -9.32 19.32 -8.00
C ILE A 68 -10.12 19.99 -6.89
N ASP A 69 -11.44 20.00 -7.05
CA ASP A 69 -12.34 20.39 -5.97
C ASP A 69 -12.34 19.31 -4.88
N LEU A 70 -11.49 19.49 -3.86
CA LEU A 70 -11.39 18.61 -2.70
C LEU A 70 -12.67 18.58 -1.83
N SER A 71 -13.71 19.36 -2.16
CA SER A 71 -15.04 19.30 -1.54
C SER A 71 -16.06 18.47 -2.33
N ALA A 72 -15.72 17.99 -3.55
CA ALA A 72 -16.62 17.24 -4.42
C ALA A 72 -17.12 15.91 -3.81
N HIS A 73 -16.35 15.31 -2.89
CA HIS A 73 -16.77 14.16 -2.09
C HIS A 73 -16.39 14.34 -0.62
N SER A 74 -17.23 13.84 0.29
CA SER A 74 -16.98 13.89 1.74
C SER A 74 -15.78 13.02 2.14
N ASN A 75 -15.02 13.44 3.15
CA ASN A 75 -13.99 12.60 3.76
C ASN A 75 -14.46 11.89 5.05
N ASP A 76 -15.65 12.21 5.57
CA ASP A 76 -16.28 11.60 6.77
C ASP A 76 -17.33 10.52 6.45
N ASP A 77 -18.04 10.63 5.33
CA ASP A 77 -19.16 9.73 4.97
C ASP A 77 -18.64 8.35 4.53
N PRO A 78 -19.00 7.22 5.17
CA PRO A 78 -18.54 5.89 4.79
C PRO A 78 -19.00 5.43 3.40
N ALA A 79 -20.02 6.07 2.81
CA ALA A 79 -20.43 5.87 1.42
C ALA A 79 -19.51 6.57 0.40
N SER A 80 -18.72 7.56 0.83
CA SER A 80 -17.89 8.37 -0.04
C SER A 80 -16.64 7.64 -0.50
N ILE A 81 -16.31 7.80 -1.80
CA ILE A 81 -15.06 7.36 -2.43
C ILE A 81 -13.81 7.98 -1.79
N TRP A 82 -13.93 9.17 -1.18
CA TRP A 82 -12.83 9.90 -0.53
C TRP A 82 -12.85 9.80 1.00
N VAL A 83 -13.65 8.90 1.59
CA VAL A 83 -13.67 8.71 3.05
C VAL A 83 -12.27 8.41 3.60
N VAL A 84 -11.82 9.11 4.64
CA VAL A 84 -10.54 8.84 5.31
C VAL A 84 -10.81 8.16 6.64
N VAL A 85 -10.64 6.83 6.65
CA VAL A 85 -10.66 5.99 7.86
C VAL A 85 -9.21 5.77 8.29
N ASN A 86 -8.91 6.06 9.56
CA ASN A 86 -7.58 5.84 10.15
C ASN A 86 -7.68 5.77 11.69
N LYS A 87 -6.56 5.71 12.42
CA LYS A 87 -6.55 5.55 13.89
C LYS A 87 -7.29 6.65 14.67
N LEU A 88 -7.46 7.85 14.10
CA LEU A 88 -8.21 8.96 14.68
C LEU A 88 -9.64 9.09 14.12
N ARG A 89 -9.98 8.35 13.06
CA ARG A 89 -11.21 8.47 12.29
C ARG A 89 -11.87 7.11 12.11
N THR A 90 -12.77 6.77 13.03
CA THR A 90 -13.65 5.59 12.94
C THR A 90 -14.77 5.83 11.91
N LEU A 91 -15.25 4.74 11.31
CA LEU A 91 -16.51 4.71 10.57
C LEU A 91 -17.70 5.09 11.46
N ASN A 92 -18.70 5.73 10.85
CA ASN A 92 -19.99 6.07 11.46
C ASN A 92 -21.12 5.81 10.44
N PRO A 93 -22.00 4.81 10.63
CA PRO A 93 -22.05 3.89 11.78
C PRO A 93 -20.82 2.97 11.82
N VAL A 94 -20.45 2.52 13.02
CA VAL A 94 -19.20 1.76 13.25
C VAL A 94 -19.21 0.40 12.56
N ASP A 95 -20.40 -0.18 12.36
CA ASP A 95 -20.68 -1.46 11.72
C ASP A 95 -21.06 -1.32 10.23
N TYR A 96 -20.79 -0.16 9.60
CA TYR A 96 -21.15 0.14 8.21
C TYR A 96 -20.85 -1.00 7.21
N VAL A 97 -21.81 -1.22 6.31
CA VAL A 97 -21.75 -2.19 5.20
C VAL A 97 -22.08 -1.47 3.88
N PRO A 98 -21.20 -1.54 2.85
CA PRO A 98 -21.52 -1.04 1.51
C PRO A 98 -22.70 -1.76 0.86
N ALA A 99 -23.57 -1.03 0.17
CA ALA A 99 -24.74 -1.59 -0.51
C ALA A 99 -24.42 -2.20 -1.90
N ASP A 100 -23.25 -1.88 -2.46
CA ASP A 100 -22.83 -2.17 -3.84
C ASP A 100 -21.69 -3.22 -3.92
N LEU A 101 -21.67 -4.18 -3.00
CA LEU A 101 -20.64 -5.23 -2.94
C LEU A 101 -20.81 -6.28 -4.05
N VAL A 102 -19.77 -6.44 -4.87
CA VAL A 102 -19.70 -7.38 -5.99
C VAL A 102 -18.37 -8.15 -6.00
N TYR A 103 -18.30 -9.17 -6.86
CA TYR A 103 -17.08 -9.95 -7.11
C TYR A 103 -16.65 -9.79 -8.57
N PRO A 104 -15.62 -8.98 -8.89
CA PRO A 104 -15.07 -8.90 -10.25
C PRO A 104 -14.58 -10.25 -10.79
N ASP A 105 -14.54 -10.40 -12.11
CA ASP A 105 -13.94 -11.55 -12.78
C ASP A 105 -12.42 -11.37 -12.86
N VAL A 106 -11.76 -11.58 -11.72
CA VAL A 106 -10.30 -11.53 -11.54
C VAL A 106 -9.81 -12.78 -10.82
N ARG A 107 -8.49 -13.02 -10.83
CA ARG A 107 -7.88 -14.07 -10.00
C ARG A 107 -7.96 -13.67 -8.52
N TYR A 108 -8.31 -14.64 -7.68
CA TYR A 108 -8.33 -14.54 -6.22
C TYR A 108 -7.39 -15.57 -5.61
N VAL A 109 -6.80 -15.22 -4.46
CA VAL A 109 -6.32 -16.19 -3.46
C VAL A 109 -7.44 -16.44 -2.44
N ASN A 110 -8.03 -15.37 -1.88
CA ASN A 110 -9.25 -15.44 -1.08
C ASN A 110 -10.37 -14.66 -1.78
N ARG A 111 -11.50 -15.32 -2.06
CA ARG A 111 -12.60 -14.72 -2.83
C ARG A 111 -13.49 -13.82 -1.94
N GLN A 112 -13.09 -12.57 -1.78
CA GLN A 112 -13.85 -11.53 -1.07
C GLN A 112 -14.45 -10.50 -2.06
N PRO A 113 -15.59 -9.86 -1.72
CA PRO A 113 -16.20 -8.84 -2.56
C PRO A 113 -15.52 -7.47 -2.36
N MET A 114 -15.87 -6.51 -3.21
CA MET A 114 -15.50 -5.09 -3.10
C MET A 114 -16.62 -4.24 -3.71
N ARG A 115 -16.56 -2.91 -3.57
CA ARG A 115 -17.54 -2.02 -4.22
C ARG A 115 -17.46 -2.11 -5.75
N GLN A 116 -18.57 -1.81 -6.43
CA GLN A 116 -18.67 -1.89 -7.89
C GLN A 116 -17.59 -1.06 -8.59
N ALA A 117 -17.40 0.21 -8.21
CA ALA A 117 -16.40 1.05 -8.85
C ALA A 117 -14.93 0.63 -8.53
N THR A 118 -14.69 -0.05 -7.40
CA THR A 118 -13.38 -0.68 -7.12
C THR A 118 -13.17 -1.91 -8.02
N ALA A 119 -14.21 -2.72 -8.22
CA ALA A 119 -14.19 -3.87 -9.11
C ALA A 119 -13.94 -3.46 -10.57
N ASP A 120 -14.66 -2.44 -11.04
CA ASP A 120 -14.54 -1.88 -12.40
C ASP A 120 -13.16 -1.28 -12.69
N ALA A 121 -12.49 -0.77 -11.66
CA ALA A 121 -11.12 -0.25 -11.75
C ALA A 121 -10.06 -1.36 -11.66
N LEU A 122 -10.31 -2.42 -10.88
CA LEU A 122 -9.34 -3.49 -10.65
C LEU A 122 -9.17 -4.41 -11.86
N VAL A 123 -10.27 -4.71 -12.58
CA VAL A 123 -10.26 -5.54 -13.81
C VAL A 123 -9.27 -4.99 -14.88
N PRO A 124 -9.34 -3.72 -15.32
CA PRO A 124 -8.40 -3.19 -16.30
C PRO A 124 -6.98 -3.05 -15.74
N MET A 125 -6.79 -2.83 -14.43
CA MET A 125 -5.45 -2.85 -13.82
C MET A 125 -4.80 -4.23 -13.91
N PHE A 126 -5.55 -5.31 -13.62
CA PHE A 126 -5.06 -6.68 -13.75
C PHE A 126 -4.81 -7.06 -15.22
N ALA A 127 -5.68 -6.60 -16.13
CA ALA A 127 -5.47 -6.80 -17.57
C ALA A 127 -4.20 -6.10 -18.07
N ALA A 128 -3.93 -4.87 -17.63
CA ALA A 128 -2.73 -4.12 -17.97
C ALA A 128 -1.45 -4.76 -17.40
N ALA A 129 -1.45 -5.22 -16.15
CA ALA A 129 -0.33 -5.96 -15.58
C ALA A 129 0.03 -7.20 -16.42
N SER A 130 -0.99 -7.90 -16.93
CA SER A 130 -0.82 -9.07 -17.79
C SER A 130 -0.37 -8.72 -19.22
N SER A 131 -0.88 -7.63 -19.83
CA SER A 131 -0.60 -7.30 -21.22
C SER A 131 0.66 -6.45 -21.43
N GLU A 132 0.99 -5.57 -20.47
CA GLU A 132 2.14 -4.67 -20.54
C GLU A 132 3.42 -5.31 -19.99
N ALA A 133 3.29 -6.20 -19.00
CA ALA A 133 4.43 -6.76 -18.26
C ALA A 133 4.42 -8.30 -18.10
N GLY A 134 3.37 -9.00 -18.57
CA GLY A 134 3.25 -10.46 -18.42
C GLY A 134 2.97 -10.94 -16.98
N LEU A 135 2.57 -10.03 -16.08
CA LEU A 135 2.41 -10.27 -14.66
C LEU A 135 1.00 -10.79 -14.33
N THR A 136 0.88 -11.71 -13.38
CA THR A 136 -0.42 -12.28 -12.97
C THR A 136 -0.72 -11.96 -11.51
N LEU A 137 -1.42 -10.84 -11.30
CA LEU A 137 -1.93 -10.39 -10.00
C LEU A 137 -3.08 -11.28 -9.49
N ALA A 138 -3.34 -11.22 -8.19
CA ALA A 138 -4.48 -11.84 -7.52
C ALA A 138 -4.96 -11.00 -6.34
N VAL A 139 -6.27 -11.04 -6.06
CA VAL A 139 -6.85 -10.45 -4.84
C VAL A 139 -6.61 -11.38 -3.65
N GLN A 140 -5.96 -10.85 -2.62
CA GLN A 140 -5.66 -11.55 -1.37
C GLN A 140 -6.69 -11.27 -0.27
N SER A 141 -7.19 -10.03 -0.19
CA SER A 141 -8.27 -9.60 0.70
C SER A 141 -8.91 -8.32 0.16
N ALA A 142 -10.15 -8.03 0.53
CA ALA A 142 -10.95 -6.92 0.00
C ALA A 142 -11.93 -6.43 1.07
N TYR A 143 -13.24 -6.43 0.84
CA TYR A 143 -14.21 -6.08 1.88
C TYR A 143 -14.17 -7.06 3.06
N ARG A 144 -14.03 -6.51 4.27
CA ARG A 144 -14.15 -7.22 5.55
C ARG A 144 -15.21 -6.52 6.40
N SER A 145 -16.18 -7.27 6.93
CA SER A 145 -17.17 -6.70 7.85
C SER A 145 -16.56 -6.32 9.21
N TYR A 146 -17.27 -5.50 9.99
CA TYR A 146 -16.88 -5.14 11.36
C TYR A 146 -16.54 -6.39 12.21
N ASP A 147 -17.44 -7.38 12.28
CA ASP A 147 -17.23 -8.62 13.04
C ASP A 147 -16.04 -9.46 12.53
N THR A 148 -15.77 -9.38 11.22
CA THR A 148 -14.56 -9.98 10.62
C THR A 148 -13.32 -9.26 11.14
N GLN A 149 -13.34 -7.93 11.20
CA GLN A 149 -12.22 -7.13 11.71
C GLN A 149 -12.01 -7.31 13.21
N VAL A 150 -13.08 -7.49 14.02
CA VAL A 150 -13.00 -7.91 15.44
C VAL A 150 -12.20 -9.21 15.56
N SER A 151 -12.56 -10.21 14.74
CA SER A 151 -11.92 -11.53 14.74
C SER A 151 -10.45 -11.47 14.28
N VAL A 152 -10.15 -10.69 13.23
CA VAL A 152 -8.79 -10.48 12.71
C VAL A 152 -7.91 -9.74 13.72
N TYR A 153 -8.38 -8.64 14.28
CA TYR A 153 -7.63 -7.85 15.26
C TYR A 153 -7.37 -8.64 16.54
N ALA A 154 -8.34 -9.40 17.06
CA ALA A 154 -8.14 -10.30 18.19
C ALA A 154 -7.06 -11.37 17.92
N GLY A 155 -6.98 -11.89 16.69
CA GLY A 155 -5.91 -12.79 16.25
C GLY A 155 -4.52 -12.14 16.27
N TRP A 156 -4.42 -10.87 15.85
CA TRP A 156 -3.18 -10.10 15.95
C TRP A 156 -2.78 -9.78 17.40
N VAL A 157 -3.73 -9.38 18.26
CA VAL A 157 -3.46 -9.16 19.70
C VAL A 157 -2.97 -10.46 20.37
N SER A 158 -3.56 -11.60 20.02
CA SER A 158 -3.16 -12.93 20.55
C SER A 158 -1.78 -13.39 20.10
N SER A 159 -1.24 -12.86 18.98
CA SER A 159 0.02 -13.31 18.37
C SER A 159 1.18 -12.31 18.49
N ARG A 160 0.90 -11.00 18.49
CA ARG A 160 1.89 -9.91 18.56
C ARG A 160 1.72 -8.99 19.79
N GLY A 161 0.70 -9.21 20.62
CA GLY A 161 0.29 -8.27 21.67
C GLY A 161 -0.35 -7.00 21.09
N GLN A 162 -0.93 -6.15 21.95
CA GLN A 162 -1.70 -4.99 21.48
C GLN A 162 -0.86 -3.99 20.67
N ALA A 163 0.34 -3.63 21.11
CA ALA A 163 1.20 -2.69 20.38
C ALA A 163 1.63 -3.20 18.99
N GLY A 164 1.85 -4.53 18.84
CA GLY A 164 2.14 -5.13 17.54
C GLY A 164 0.89 -5.27 16.67
N ALA A 165 -0.28 -5.51 17.27
CA ALA A 165 -1.56 -5.49 16.56
C ALA A 165 -1.90 -4.09 16.05
N ASP A 166 -1.68 -3.04 16.84
CA ASP A 166 -1.96 -1.64 16.48
C ASP A 166 -1.00 -1.06 15.43
N ALA A 167 0.12 -1.75 15.13
CA ALA A 167 1.06 -1.40 14.05
C ALA A 167 0.71 -2.10 12.72
N THR A 168 0.34 -3.39 12.78
CA THR A 168 0.07 -4.25 11.61
C THR A 168 -1.44 -4.39 11.28
N SER A 169 -2.36 -3.89 12.12
CA SER A 169 -3.79 -4.06 11.86
C SER A 169 -4.68 -2.97 12.46
N ALA A 170 -5.67 -2.57 11.67
CA ALA A 170 -6.69 -1.66 12.10
C ALA A 170 -7.59 -2.30 13.18
N ARG A 171 -7.95 -1.53 14.20
CA ARG A 171 -9.04 -1.88 15.12
C ARG A 171 -10.38 -1.93 14.36
N PRO A 172 -11.40 -2.63 14.90
CA PRO A 172 -12.74 -2.62 14.34
C PRO A 172 -13.28 -1.19 14.16
N GLY A 173 -14.00 -0.93 13.05
CA GLY A 173 -14.45 0.42 12.69
C GLY A 173 -13.36 1.36 12.14
N HIS A 174 -12.07 1.04 12.31
CA HIS A 174 -10.93 1.84 11.82
C HIS A 174 -10.25 1.28 10.56
N SER A 175 -10.82 0.24 9.94
CA SER A 175 -10.21 -0.44 8.78
C SER A 175 -10.82 0.02 7.45
N GLU A 176 -9.98 0.43 6.49
CA GLU A 176 -10.45 0.80 5.14
C GLU A 176 -11.14 -0.37 4.41
N HIS A 177 -10.80 -1.62 4.72
CA HIS A 177 -11.48 -2.80 4.14
C HIS A 177 -13.00 -2.78 4.38
N GLN A 178 -13.45 -2.24 5.52
CA GLN A 178 -14.87 -2.16 5.82
C GLN A 178 -15.61 -1.11 4.95
N THR A 179 -14.89 -0.18 4.32
CA THR A 179 -15.48 0.73 3.31
C THR A 179 -15.77 0.04 1.97
N GLY A 180 -15.14 -1.12 1.72
CA GLY A 180 -15.14 -1.79 0.41
C GLY A 180 -14.34 -1.08 -0.69
N TRP A 181 -13.65 0.03 -0.38
CA TRP A 181 -12.75 0.75 -1.29
C TRP A 181 -11.30 0.24 -1.26
N ALA A 182 -10.91 -0.57 -0.27
CA ALA A 182 -9.57 -1.12 -0.13
C ALA A 182 -9.49 -2.59 -0.59
N VAL A 183 -8.36 -2.95 -1.21
CA VAL A 183 -8.07 -4.29 -1.72
C VAL A 183 -6.58 -4.60 -1.59
N ASP A 184 -6.28 -5.77 -1.03
CA ASP A 184 -4.93 -6.33 -0.98
C ASP A 184 -4.65 -7.08 -2.27
N VAL A 185 -3.67 -6.62 -3.03
CA VAL A 185 -3.23 -7.24 -4.28
C VAL A 185 -1.87 -7.88 -4.09
N VAL A 186 -1.73 -9.13 -4.55
CA VAL A 186 -0.48 -9.90 -4.49
C VAL A 186 -0.15 -10.55 -5.83
N GLY A 187 1.09 -11.00 -6.00
CA GLY A 187 1.46 -11.88 -7.11
C GLY A 187 0.84 -13.26 -6.91
N SER A 188 0.24 -13.85 -7.97
CA SER A 188 -0.46 -15.14 -7.86
C SER A 188 0.44 -16.36 -7.62
N SER A 189 1.76 -16.13 -7.51
CA SER A 189 2.76 -17.08 -7.01
C SER A 189 2.72 -17.23 -5.48
N GLY A 190 2.16 -16.27 -4.74
CA GLY A 190 2.19 -16.20 -3.27
C GLY A 190 3.52 -15.69 -2.69
N THR A 191 4.52 -15.38 -3.52
CA THR A 191 5.82 -14.87 -3.08
C THR A 191 5.66 -13.56 -2.32
N CYS A 192 6.12 -13.51 -1.05
CA CYS A 192 5.96 -12.37 -0.14
C CYS A 192 4.50 -11.87 0.03
N ALA A 193 3.47 -12.68 -0.22
CA ALA A 193 2.09 -12.22 -0.10
C ALA A 193 1.76 -11.68 1.32
N LEU A 194 1.29 -10.43 1.38
CA LEU A 194 1.07 -9.63 2.60
C LEU A 194 2.33 -9.28 3.43
N GLU A 195 3.52 -9.37 2.85
CA GLU A 195 4.78 -8.97 3.50
C GLU A 195 5.40 -7.74 2.81
N ILE A 196 6.25 -6.99 3.54
CA ILE A 196 6.93 -5.79 3.01
C ILE A 196 7.75 -6.11 1.75
N CYS A 197 8.39 -7.30 1.72
CA CYS A 197 9.17 -7.76 0.56
C CYS A 197 8.34 -8.00 -0.71
N TRP A 198 7.00 -7.88 -0.66
CA TRP A 198 6.20 -7.87 -1.88
C TRP A 198 6.51 -6.67 -2.78
N GLY A 199 6.85 -5.52 -2.18
CA GLY A 199 7.23 -4.31 -2.92
C GLY A 199 8.47 -4.48 -3.81
N ASP A 200 9.32 -5.47 -3.51
CA ASP A 200 10.51 -5.82 -4.29
C ASP A 200 10.22 -6.84 -5.42
N THR A 201 9.01 -7.41 -5.48
CA THR A 201 8.60 -8.33 -6.55
C THR A 201 8.24 -7.58 -7.83
N PRO A 202 8.34 -8.19 -9.03
CA PRO A 202 7.89 -7.58 -10.28
C PRO A 202 6.43 -7.11 -10.22
N GLU A 203 5.55 -7.89 -9.59
CA GLU A 203 4.16 -7.53 -9.33
C GLU A 203 4.02 -6.28 -8.44
N GLY A 204 4.74 -6.22 -7.31
CA GLY A 204 4.71 -5.09 -6.39
C GLY A 204 5.32 -3.81 -6.96
N GLN A 205 6.41 -3.93 -7.73
CA GLN A 205 7.03 -2.80 -8.44
C GLN A 205 6.11 -2.26 -9.53
N TRP A 206 5.48 -3.14 -10.33
CA TRP A 206 4.53 -2.71 -11.35
C TRP A 206 3.31 -2.03 -10.72
N VAL A 207 2.73 -2.60 -9.66
CA VAL A 207 1.58 -2.01 -8.95
C VAL A 207 1.95 -0.67 -8.32
N GLY A 208 3.09 -0.58 -7.63
CA GLY A 208 3.58 0.66 -7.02
C GLY A 208 3.78 1.80 -8.02
N ALA A 209 4.18 1.48 -9.26
CA ALA A 209 4.33 2.46 -10.34
C ALA A 209 3.00 2.78 -11.08
N ASN A 210 2.08 1.82 -11.22
CA ASN A 210 0.95 1.92 -12.16
C ASN A 210 -0.44 2.05 -11.52
N ALA A 211 -0.62 1.75 -10.24
CA ALA A 211 -1.94 1.75 -9.57
C ALA A 211 -2.72 3.07 -9.74
N HIS A 212 -2.01 4.20 -9.78
CA HIS A 212 -2.60 5.53 -9.94
C HIS A 212 -3.38 5.70 -11.25
N ARG A 213 -2.92 5.07 -12.35
CA ARG A 213 -3.55 5.07 -13.67
C ARG A 213 -4.98 4.52 -13.66
N PHE A 214 -5.30 3.73 -12.64
CA PHE A 214 -6.58 3.03 -12.44
C PHE A 214 -7.35 3.56 -11.22
N GLY A 215 -6.93 4.68 -10.62
CA GLY A 215 -7.65 5.30 -9.50
C GLY A 215 -7.33 4.74 -8.11
N PHE A 216 -6.21 4.03 -7.96
CA PHE A 216 -5.73 3.50 -6.68
C PHE A 216 -4.47 4.22 -6.20
N LEU A 217 -4.32 4.41 -4.88
CA LEU A 217 -3.01 4.62 -4.26
C LEU A 217 -2.57 3.40 -3.44
N VAL A 218 -1.27 3.12 -3.42
CA VAL A 218 -0.64 2.32 -2.36
C VAL A 218 -0.75 3.14 -1.07
N ARG A 219 -1.54 2.66 -0.10
CA ARG A 219 -2.05 3.48 1.01
C ARG A 219 -1.03 3.76 2.10
N TYR A 220 -0.15 2.79 2.37
CA TYR A 220 0.82 2.82 3.46
C TYR A 220 2.23 2.58 2.88
N LYS A 221 2.98 3.67 2.69
CA LYS A 221 4.35 3.70 2.13
C LYS A 221 5.40 3.78 3.26
N PRO A 222 6.66 3.35 3.05
CA PRO A 222 7.68 3.25 4.11
C PRO A 222 7.96 4.54 4.90
N ASP A 223 7.74 5.70 4.28
CA ASP A 223 7.96 7.04 4.85
C ASP A 223 6.68 7.64 5.49
N THR A 224 5.53 6.97 5.37
CA THR A 224 4.22 7.51 5.79
C THR A 224 3.74 7.05 7.16
N THR A 225 4.39 6.08 7.80
CA THR A 225 4.02 5.59 9.14
C THR A 225 3.81 6.69 10.20
N PRO A 226 4.59 7.79 10.26
CA PRO A 226 4.32 8.89 11.21
C PRO A 226 3.00 9.64 10.96
N ILE A 227 2.42 9.51 9.76
CA ILE A 227 1.20 10.19 9.30
C ILE A 227 0.00 9.24 9.39
N THR A 228 0.16 7.97 8.99
CA THR A 228 -0.92 6.98 8.87
C THR A 228 -1.07 6.08 10.09
N GLY A 229 0.02 5.91 10.85
CA GLY A 229 0.13 4.98 11.98
C GLY A 229 0.39 3.52 11.61
N TYR A 230 0.43 3.16 10.33
CA TYR A 230 0.64 1.78 9.88
C TYR A 230 2.03 1.57 9.30
N GLU A 231 2.52 0.33 9.39
CA GLU A 231 3.75 -0.12 8.74
C GLU A 231 3.60 -0.07 7.20
N SER A 232 4.67 -0.34 6.44
CA SER A 232 4.58 -0.30 4.98
C SER A 232 3.79 -1.50 4.44
N GLU A 233 2.73 -1.24 3.68
CA GLU A 233 1.89 -2.27 3.07
C GLU A 233 1.83 -2.04 1.55
N PRO A 234 2.85 -2.49 0.78
CA PRO A 234 2.93 -2.23 -0.66
C PRO A 234 1.78 -2.87 -1.45
N TYR A 235 1.10 -3.86 -0.85
CA TYR A 235 -0.05 -4.60 -1.38
C TYR A 235 -1.41 -3.93 -1.10
N HIS A 236 -1.54 -3.06 -0.09
CA HIS A 236 -2.82 -2.43 0.26
C HIS A 236 -3.10 -1.28 -0.70
N LEU A 237 -4.02 -1.51 -1.62
CA LEU A 237 -4.49 -0.51 -2.57
C LEU A 237 -5.81 0.09 -2.11
N ARG A 238 -5.86 1.42 -2.05
CA ARG A 238 -7.06 2.18 -1.73
C ARG A 238 -7.60 2.85 -2.99
N TYR A 239 -8.84 2.56 -3.36
CA TYR A 239 -9.52 3.22 -4.48
C TYR A 239 -10.04 4.60 -4.08
N ILE A 240 -9.82 5.58 -4.94
CA ILE A 240 -10.22 6.99 -4.79
C ILE A 240 -10.66 7.66 -6.10
N GLY A 241 -10.65 6.93 -7.22
CA GLY A 241 -10.95 7.44 -8.55
C GLY A 241 -9.71 7.95 -9.29
N VAL A 242 -9.73 7.81 -10.63
CA VAL A 242 -8.56 8.07 -11.52
C VAL A 242 -8.03 9.50 -11.37
N GLU A 243 -8.91 10.50 -11.38
CA GLU A 243 -8.52 11.92 -11.32
C GLU A 243 -7.73 12.25 -10.04
N LEU A 244 -8.23 11.83 -8.87
CA LEU A 244 -7.54 12.09 -7.60
C LEU A 244 -6.25 11.28 -7.46
N ALA A 245 -6.23 10.02 -7.91
CA ALA A 245 -5.03 9.19 -7.85
C ALA A 245 -3.92 9.72 -8.75
N GLN A 246 -4.25 10.20 -9.95
CA GLN A 246 -3.32 10.88 -10.86
C GLN A 246 -2.80 12.17 -10.23
N HIS A 247 -3.66 12.98 -9.61
CA HIS A 247 -3.23 14.21 -8.93
C HIS A 247 -2.31 13.96 -7.73
N LEU A 248 -2.61 12.96 -6.88
CA LEU A 248 -1.73 12.53 -5.79
C LEU A 248 -0.35 12.10 -6.30
N HIS A 249 -0.31 11.34 -7.40
CA HIS A 249 0.91 10.91 -8.06
C HIS A 249 1.72 12.10 -8.61
N ASP A 250 1.09 12.94 -9.45
CA ASP A 250 1.77 14.01 -10.18
C ASP A 250 2.21 15.16 -9.26
N ALA A 251 1.48 15.41 -8.18
CA ALA A 251 1.87 16.38 -7.14
C ALA A 251 2.81 15.79 -6.07
N GLY A 252 3.12 14.50 -6.11
CA GLY A 252 3.97 13.82 -5.12
C GLY A 252 3.39 13.80 -3.69
N ILE A 253 2.07 13.90 -3.55
CA ILE A 253 1.39 13.95 -2.24
C ILE A 253 1.26 12.51 -1.71
N PRO A 254 1.85 12.16 -0.55
CA PRO A 254 2.07 10.76 -0.19
C PRO A 254 0.87 10.05 0.46
N THR A 255 -0.11 10.80 0.98
CA THR A 255 -1.23 10.27 1.78
C THR A 255 -2.51 11.09 1.59
N LEU A 256 -3.67 10.46 1.87
CA LEU A 256 -4.96 11.15 1.93
C LEU A 256 -5.02 12.15 3.11
N GLU A 257 -4.35 11.82 4.22
CA GLU A 257 -4.20 12.72 5.37
C GLU A 257 -3.57 14.07 4.97
N ARG A 258 -2.45 14.03 4.24
CA ARG A 258 -1.76 15.25 3.75
C ARG A 258 -2.58 16.00 2.71
N LEU A 259 -3.26 15.28 1.81
CA LEU A 259 -4.11 15.86 0.76
C LEU A 259 -5.29 16.66 1.35
N PHE A 260 -6.02 16.09 2.30
CA PHE A 260 -7.21 16.70 2.90
C PHE A 260 -6.91 17.57 4.13
N GLY A 261 -5.63 17.83 4.44
CA GLY A 261 -5.22 18.66 5.59
C GLY A 261 -5.60 18.08 6.95
N LEU A 262 -5.74 16.75 7.04
CA LEU A 262 -6.14 16.05 8.27
C LEU A 262 -4.96 15.91 9.24
N PRO A 263 -5.22 15.76 10.56
CA PRO A 263 -4.18 15.47 11.54
C PRO A 263 -3.46 14.14 11.26
N ASP A 264 -2.17 14.11 11.59
CA ASP A 264 -1.38 12.87 11.61
C ASP A 264 -1.97 11.90 12.64
N ALA A 265 -2.13 10.64 12.25
CA ALA A 265 -2.75 9.57 13.02
C ALA A 265 -1.78 8.42 13.36
N PRO A 266 -0.59 8.69 13.95
CA PRO A 266 0.40 7.65 14.24
C PRO A 266 -0.10 6.59 15.23
N ASP A 267 -0.99 6.98 16.15
CA ASP A 267 -1.65 6.11 17.11
C ASP A 267 -3.12 6.49 17.30
N TYR A 268 -3.88 5.65 17.99
CA TYR A 268 -5.29 5.87 18.31
C TYR A 268 -5.48 6.97 19.36
N ALA A 269 -6.68 7.58 19.38
CA ALA A 269 -7.03 8.54 20.41
C ALA A 269 -7.01 7.89 21.82
N PRO A 270 -6.56 8.61 22.87
CA PRO A 270 -6.55 8.08 24.22
C PRO A 270 -7.95 7.61 24.68
N GLY A 271 -8.07 6.34 25.06
CA GLY A 271 -9.34 5.74 25.47
C GLY A 271 -10.14 5.08 24.33
N THR A 272 -9.69 5.13 23.08
CA THR A 272 -10.21 4.24 22.03
C THR A 272 -10.02 2.79 22.46
N VAL A 273 -11.09 2.00 22.43
CA VAL A 273 -11.10 0.55 22.71
C VAL A 273 -11.06 -0.26 21.41
N SER A 274 -11.13 -1.59 21.53
CA SER A 274 -11.10 -2.55 20.41
C SER A 274 -12.37 -3.39 20.40
#